data_AF-W4UX49-F1
#
_entry.id   AF-W4UX49-F1
#
_cell.length_a   1.000
_cell.length_b   1.000
_cell.length_c   1.000
_cell.angle_alpha   90.00
_cell.angle_beta   90.00
_cell.angle_gamma   90.00
#
_symmetry.space_group_name_H-M   'P 1'
#
loop_
_entity.id
_entity.type
_entity.pdbx_description
1 polymer ?
#
loop_
_entity_poly.entity_id
_entity_poly.type
_entity_poly.pdbx_seq_one_letter_code
_entity_poly.pdbx_strand_id
1 'polypeptide(L)'
;MKKHLLLFTIFCCISSLAEIKATAQIGDRLVIGKDTLELLDCPIVYDPLLRAKVDQRLLKKVESTACWRGYIATWRIENGKIYLEEIREGWDRNEKYTPVSLEGIFDAYKDEEGRILASWFNVKIYAGSGRIVQLDGDGFERKYENEMMYDICKGIVINEQHYRNYVKKASLAKRQSVENIVKFNFNGDLFPELADKRVTADLIIQPNINGQIDRINTITWEINREWGISLAPDHPYMKELKRCVDLIPDWEVAFIRGKIEEIRLVVCLWDKKGCRSLAQPADNPDSIYIDQKRYALRGFPLQYDTQIYARLLPFLPVNGLRNYTAIWELADKRLFLKSIQLWKTSDPFPLKSIFPEARPGEPIEATWYSGELFCTQGNDLTYGSNKAYYPTEIFCTLKDGVLTSQTAYQNFRKSMTQQNYNDCLRSLQSINWNLKPEFVGKNIQVSCDVAPNQIGKADKLTIKINVSGSGEDKTKYTITDPENPYIKACRKTLEPVSWSVQYKRGQVLPTHESFFVWNIR
;
A
#
# COMPACT_ATOMS: atom_id res chain seq x y z
N MET A 1 -15.38 15.63 -24.50
CA MET A 1 -15.03 15.69 -23.06
C MET A 1 -15.21 14.37 -22.32
N LYS A 2 -16.41 13.74 -22.29
CA LYS A 2 -16.64 12.49 -21.51
C LYS A 2 -15.79 11.27 -21.92
N LYS A 3 -15.54 11.09 -23.23
CA LYS A 3 -14.68 9.99 -23.74
C LYS A 3 -13.22 10.13 -23.30
N HIS A 4 -12.72 11.37 -23.26
CA HIS A 4 -11.36 11.67 -22.77
C HIS A 4 -11.25 11.53 -21.25
N LEU A 5 -12.32 11.87 -20.51
CA LEU A 5 -12.36 11.67 -19.07
C LEU A 5 -12.35 10.18 -18.70
N LEU A 6 -13.12 9.34 -19.41
CA LEU A 6 -13.14 7.89 -19.20
C LEU A 6 -11.80 7.23 -19.55
N LEU A 7 -11.16 7.63 -20.66
CA LEU A 7 -9.81 7.18 -21.03
C LEU A 7 -8.76 7.61 -19.99
N PHE A 8 -8.88 8.82 -19.44
CA PHE A 8 -8.01 9.31 -18.37
C PHE A 8 -8.22 8.53 -17.06
N THR A 9 -9.47 8.25 -16.66
CA THR A 9 -9.76 7.43 -15.48
C THR A 9 -9.24 5.99 -15.64
N ILE A 10 -9.39 5.39 -16.82
CA ILE A 10 -8.84 4.07 -17.13
C ILE A 10 -7.30 4.09 -17.11
N PHE A 11 -6.67 5.14 -17.66
CA PHE A 11 -5.22 5.32 -17.61
C PHE A 11 -4.70 5.47 -16.17
N CYS A 12 -5.39 6.23 -15.31
CA CYS A 12 -5.07 6.35 -13.89
C CYS A 12 -5.26 5.02 -13.12
N CYS A 13 -6.29 4.23 -13.46
CA CYS A 13 -6.52 2.93 -12.83
C CYS A 13 -5.48 1.88 -13.27
N ILE A 14 -5.04 1.87 -14.53
CA ILE A 14 -4.01 0.94 -15.04
C ILE A 14 -2.61 1.33 -14.55
N SER A 15 -2.29 2.62 -14.49
CA SER A 15 -1.01 3.11 -13.95
C SER A 15 -0.85 2.88 -12.44
N SER A 16 -1.96 2.76 -11.70
CA SER A 16 -1.94 2.37 -10.28
C SER A 16 -1.75 0.86 -10.03
N LEU A 17 -1.86 0.03 -11.07
CA LEU A 17 -1.74 -1.43 -11.00
C LEU A 17 -0.42 -1.96 -11.58
N ALA A 18 0.28 -1.16 -12.38
CA ALA A 18 1.64 -1.46 -12.81
C ALA A 18 2.61 -0.72 -11.88
N GLU A 19 3.55 -1.43 -11.26
CA GLU A 19 4.79 -0.79 -10.83
C GLU A 19 5.44 -0.21 -12.09
N ILE A 20 5.25 1.08 -12.34
CA ILE A 20 6.01 1.83 -13.34
C ILE A 20 7.44 1.90 -12.80
N LYS A 21 8.21 0.83 -13.01
CA LYS A 21 9.64 0.86 -12.76
C LYS A 21 10.23 1.76 -13.84
N ALA A 22 10.93 2.80 -13.41
CA ALA A 22 11.76 3.54 -14.33
C ALA A 22 12.71 2.55 -15.01
N THR A 23 12.74 2.55 -16.32
CA THR A 23 13.64 1.66 -17.06
C THR A 23 15.04 2.25 -16.93
N ALA A 24 15.89 1.59 -16.14
CA ALA A 24 17.27 2.02 -15.92
C ALA A 24 18.00 2.24 -17.25
N GLN A 25 18.80 3.32 -17.33
CA GLN A 25 19.64 3.62 -18.50
C GLN A 25 20.55 2.42 -18.84
N ILE A 26 20.66 2.08 -20.12
CA ILE A 26 21.58 1.04 -20.57
C ILE A 26 23.02 1.53 -20.59
N GLY A 27 23.92 0.69 -20.07
CA GLY A 27 25.34 0.96 -19.99
C GLY A 27 26.00 1.01 -21.37
N ASP A 28 27.17 1.61 -21.39
CA ASP A 28 28.11 1.43 -22.50
C ASP A 28 28.67 0.00 -22.50
N ARG A 29 29.43 -0.35 -23.54
CA ARG A 29 30.17 -1.63 -23.60
C ARG A 29 31.61 -1.38 -23.20
N LEU A 30 32.18 -2.23 -22.36
CA LEU A 30 33.60 -2.21 -22.03
C LEU A 30 34.24 -3.54 -22.40
N VAL A 31 35.19 -3.51 -23.32
CA VAL A 31 35.95 -4.68 -23.76
C VAL A 31 37.25 -4.77 -22.97
N ILE A 32 37.50 -5.95 -22.39
CA ILE A 32 38.71 -6.26 -21.62
C ILE A 32 39.21 -7.63 -22.05
N GLY A 33 40.38 -7.68 -22.69
CA GLY A 33 40.87 -8.90 -23.33
C GLY A 33 39.85 -9.43 -24.35
N LYS A 34 39.25 -10.60 -24.05
CA LYS A 34 38.22 -11.24 -24.89
C LYS A 34 36.79 -11.04 -24.39
N ASP A 35 36.62 -10.44 -23.22
CA ASP A 35 35.31 -10.26 -22.59
C ASP A 35 34.73 -8.89 -22.93
N THR A 36 33.41 -8.82 -23.05
CA THR A 36 32.66 -7.56 -23.17
C THR A 36 31.68 -7.47 -22.01
N LEU A 37 31.85 -6.42 -21.22
CA LEU A 37 31.11 -6.13 -20.01
C LEU A 37 30.19 -4.95 -20.24
N GLU A 38 29.17 -4.81 -19.39
CA GLU A 38 28.38 -3.60 -19.37
C GLU A 38 29.08 -2.53 -18.52
N LEU A 39 29.45 -1.41 -19.14
CA LEU A 39 29.97 -0.23 -18.47
C LEU A 39 28.81 0.55 -17.83
N LEU A 40 28.79 0.60 -16.50
CA LEU A 40 27.78 1.27 -15.68
C LEU A 40 28.08 2.77 -15.55
N ASP A 41 28.44 3.39 -16.68
CA ASP A 41 28.75 4.80 -16.81
C ASP A 41 28.62 5.25 -18.27
N CYS A 42 28.73 6.55 -18.53
CA CYS A 42 28.77 7.18 -19.85
C CYS A 42 29.95 8.15 -19.93
N PRO A 43 31.17 7.67 -20.27
CA PRO A 43 32.37 8.50 -20.20
C PRO A 43 32.36 9.77 -21.08
N ILE A 44 31.60 9.76 -22.19
CA ILE A 44 31.43 10.94 -23.07
C ILE A 44 30.68 12.08 -22.36
N VAL A 45 29.78 11.76 -21.42
CA VAL A 45 28.90 12.76 -20.77
C VAL A 45 29.67 13.65 -19.78
N TYR A 46 30.85 13.22 -19.33
CA TYR A 46 31.71 14.03 -18.44
C TYR A 46 32.27 15.30 -19.13
N ASP A 47 32.32 15.34 -20.45
CA ASP A 47 32.64 16.56 -21.21
C ASP A 47 31.37 17.03 -21.97
N PRO A 48 30.72 18.12 -21.53
CA PRO A 48 29.51 18.62 -22.14
C PRO A 48 29.67 18.99 -23.62
N LEU A 49 30.87 19.42 -24.05
CA LEU A 49 31.13 19.77 -25.45
C LEU A 49 31.25 18.53 -26.31
N LEU A 50 31.94 17.48 -25.84
CA LEU A 50 31.99 16.19 -26.53
C LEU A 50 30.60 15.57 -26.63
N ARG A 51 29.83 15.58 -25.53
CA ARG A 51 28.44 15.14 -25.53
C ARG A 51 27.61 15.88 -26.59
N ALA A 52 27.65 17.22 -26.59
CA ALA A 52 26.88 18.01 -27.53
C ALA A 52 27.26 17.72 -29.00
N LYS A 53 28.56 17.53 -29.28
CA LYS A 53 29.04 17.14 -30.62
C LYS A 53 28.57 15.75 -31.04
N VAL A 54 28.53 14.78 -30.11
CA VAL A 54 27.96 13.44 -30.38
C VAL A 54 26.47 13.54 -30.63
N ASP A 55 25.73 14.28 -29.79
CA ASP A 55 24.28 14.47 -29.90
C ASP A 55 23.90 15.09 -31.27
N GLN A 56 24.73 16.00 -31.81
CA GLN A 56 24.55 16.59 -33.15
C GLN A 56 24.69 15.59 -34.31
N ARG A 57 25.37 14.45 -34.10
CA ARG A 57 25.58 13.41 -35.13
C ARG A 57 24.51 12.32 -35.12
N LEU A 58 23.64 12.28 -34.10
CA LEU A 58 22.57 11.30 -34.01
C LEU A 58 21.48 11.63 -35.05
N LEU A 59 21.13 10.65 -35.90
CA LEU A 59 20.19 10.79 -37.01
C LEU A 59 18.73 10.68 -36.56
N LYS A 60 18.48 9.98 -35.44
CA LYS A 60 17.17 9.69 -34.88
C LYS A 60 17.13 10.09 -33.42
N LYS A 61 16.04 10.75 -33.02
CA LYS A 61 15.60 10.70 -31.62
C LYS A 61 15.07 9.29 -31.36
N VAL A 62 15.95 8.36 -31.03
CA VAL A 62 15.56 6.99 -30.68
C VAL A 62 14.71 7.07 -29.41
N GLU A 63 13.42 6.75 -29.53
CA GLU A 63 12.48 6.72 -28.40
C GLU A 63 12.63 5.39 -27.65
N SER A 64 13.81 5.17 -27.05
CA SER A 64 14.00 4.07 -26.11
C SER A 64 13.82 4.57 -24.69
N THR A 65 12.88 3.98 -23.96
CA THR A 65 12.75 4.22 -22.52
C THR A 65 13.91 3.60 -21.74
N ALA A 66 14.73 2.72 -22.34
CA ALA A 66 15.92 2.14 -21.70
C ALA A 66 17.24 2.84 -22.09
N CYS A 67 17.24 3.62 -23.19
CA CYS A 67 18.43 4.28 -23.71
C CYS A 67 18.11 5.75 -24.03
N TRP A 68 17.94 6.58 -22.99
CA TRP A 68 17.51 7.98 -23.17
C TRP A 68 18.54 8.84 -23.90
N ARG A 69 19.82 8.42 -23.88
CA ARG A 69 20.91 9.11 -24.61
C ARG A 69 20.91 8.81 -26.11
N GLY A 70 20.16 7.79 -26.56
CA GLY A 70 20.00 7.47 -27.98
C GLY A 70 21.19 6.75 -28.63
N TYR A 71 22.28 6.47 -27.91
CA TYR A 71 23.45 5.75 -28.42
C TYR A 71 24.02 4.79 -27.37
N ILE A 72 24.92 3.90 -27.81
CA ILE A 72 25.80 3.07 -26.97
C ILE A 72 27.22 3.20 -27.51
N ALA A 73 28.17 3.53 -26.65
CA ALA A 73 29.59 3.55 -26.98
C ALA A 73 30.26 2.24 -26.55
N THR A 74 31.26 1.83 -27.32
CA THR A 74 32.13 0.70 -27.00
C THR A 74 33.50 1.23 -26.63
N TRP A 75 33.96 0.86 -25.45
CA TRP A 75 35.24 1.21 -24.87
C TRP A 75 36.13 -0.02 -24.79
N ARG A 76 37.44 0.16 -24.84
CA ARG A 76 38.42 -0.91 -24.56
C ARG A 76 39.43 -0.46 -23.53
N ILE A 77 39.68 -1.30 -22.52
CA ILE A 77 40.89 -1.17 -21.70
C ILE A 77 41.96 -2.10 -22.26
N GLU A 78 43.08 -1.51 -22.64
CA GLU A 78 44.24 -2.23 -23.16
C GLU A 78 45.52 -1.56 -22.67
N ASN A 79 46.49 -2.34 -22.17
CA ASN A 79 47.77 -1.86 -21.64
C ASN A 79 47.62 -0.71 -20.62
N GLY A 80 46.61 -0.82 -19.74
CA GLY A 80 46.34 0.18 -18.70
C GLY A 80 45.76 1.51 -19.20
N LYS A 81 45.29 1.58 -20.45
CA LYS A 81 44.66 2.77 -21.03
C LYS A 81 43.24 2.46 -21.51
N ILE A 82 42.32 3.42 -21.39
CA ILE A 82 40.95 3.31 -21.89
C ILE A 82 40.76 4.07 -23.20
N TYR A 83 40.23 3.37 -24.20
CA TYR A 83 40.03 3.88 -25.55
C TYR A 83 38.56 3.83 -25.95
N LEU A 84 38.09 4.86 -26.65
CA LEU A 84 36.80 4.83 -27.35
C LEU A 84 37.01 4.13 -28.70
N GLU A 85 36.31 3.01 -28.93
CA GLU A 85 36.40 2.27 -30.20
C GLU A 85 35.32 2.72 -31.19
N GLU A 86 34.08 2.86 -30.70
CA GLU A 86 32.94 3.19 -31.55
C GLU A 86 31.80 3.80 -30.75
N ILE A 87 30.94 4.54 -31.45
CA ILE A 87 29.63 4.96 -30.98
C ILE A 87 28.59 4.41 -31.97
N ARG A 88 27.55 3.77 -31.44
CA ARG A 88 26.44 3.25 -32.21
C ARG A 88 25.15 3.94 -31.78
N GLU A 89 24.44 4.51 -32.73
CA GLU A 89 23.11 5.05 -32.51
C GLU A 89 22.09 3.92 -32.38
N GLY A 90 21.18 4.07 -31.41
CA GLY A 90 20.06 3.16 -31.18
C GLY A 90 20.22 2.20 -30.02
N TRP A 91 19.07 1.66 -29.62
CA TRP A 91 18.93 0.48 -28.79
C TRP A 91 17.79 -0.35 -29.36
N ASP A 92 18.10 -1.45 -30.04
CA ASP A 92 17.12 -2.42 -30.51
C ASP A 92 17.59 -3.83 -30.11
N ARG A 93 16.67 -4.65 -29.58
CA ARG A 93 16.92 -6.08 -29.34
C ARG A 93 17.28 -6.84 -30.62
N ASN A 94 16.96 -6.27 -31.80
CA ASN A 94 17.27 -6.83 -33.12
C ASN A 94 18.54 -6.26 -33.77
N GLU A 95 19.39 -5.57 -33.00
CA GLU A 95 20.73 -5.12 -33.41
C GLU A 95 20.83 -4.21 -34.65
N LYS A 96 19.76 -3.48 -35.01
CA LYS A 96 19.84 -2.46 -36.06
C LYS A 96 20.51 -1.19 -35.54
N TYR A 97 21.82 -1.26 -35.36
CA TYR A 97 22.65 -0.15 -34.92
C TYR A 97 23.22 0.63 -36.10
N THR A 98 23.21 1.97 -36.02
CA THR A 98 23.87 2.82 -37.01
C THR A 98 25.18 3.37 -36.43
N PRO A 99 26.34 3.10 -37.04
CA PRO A 99 27.61 3.69 -36.60
C PRO A 99 27.56 5.22 -36.66
N VAL A 100 28.02 5.87 -35.60
CA VAL A 100 28.15 7.34 -35.54
C VAL A 100 29.57 7.73 -35.92
N SER A 101 29.72 8.65 -36.88
CA SER A 101 31.04 9.15 -37.27
C SER A 101 31.69 9.92 -36.13
N LEU A 102 32.93 9.54 -35.78
CA LEU A 102 33.76 10.16 -34.74
C LEU A 102 34.65 11.30 -35.26
N GLU A 103 34.71 11.48 -36.59
CA GLU A 103 35.55 12.47 -37.26
C GLU A 103 35.24 13.91 -36.80
N GLY A 104 36.26 14.69 -36.46
CA GLY A 104 36.08 16.08 -35.99
C GLY A 104 35.66 16.23 -34.53
N ILE A 105 35.30 15.13 -33.85
CA ILE A 105 34.83 15.17 -32.46
C ILE A 105 35.98 14.96 -31.49
N PHE A 106 36.72 13.86 -31.69
CA PHE A 106 37.73 13.38 -30.75
C PHE A 106 39.18 13.52 -31.24
N ASP A 107 39.43 14.34 -32.27
CA ASP A 107 40.76 14.43 -32.90
C ASP A 107 41.87 14.88 -31.94
N ALA A 108 41.55 15.75 -30.98
CA ALA A 108 42.49 16.19 -29.94
C ALA A 108 42.89 15.09 -28.94
N TYR A 109 42.20 13.95 -28.96
CA TYR A 109 42.36 12.84 -28.03
C TYR A 109 42.98 11.59 -28.68
N LYS A 110 43.38 11.69 -29.96
CA LYS A 110 44.03 10.59 -30.67
C LYS A 110 45.47 10.40 -30.19
N ASP A 111 45.86 9.15 -29.96
CA ASP A 111 47.25 8.78 -29.75
C ASP A 111 48.04 8.67 -31.07
N GLU A 112 49.32 8.31 -30.99
CA GLU A 112 50.21 8.18 -32.15
C GLU A 112 49.72 7.13 -33.16
N GLU A 113 48.93 6.15 -32.70
CA GLU A 113 48.30 5.13 -33.55
C GLU A 113 46.91 5.53 -34.05
N GLY A 114 46.45 6.76 -33.74
CA GLY A 114 45.14 7.28 -34.15
C GLY A 114 43.96 6.79 -33.31
N ARG A 115 44.20 6.08 -32.20
CA ARG A 115 43.15 5.61 -31.28
C ARG A 115 42.73 6.72 -30.32
N ILE A 116 41.44 6.76 -29.98
CA ILE A 116 40.89 7.84 -29.14
C ILE A 116 41.09 7.49 -27.66
N LEU A 117 42.14 8.04 -27.04
CA LEU A 117 42.41 7.89 -25.61
C LEU A 117 41.43 8.76 -24.81
N ALA A 118 40.78 8.17 -23.80
CA ALA A 118 39.77 8.88 -23.01
C ALA A 118 40.36 9.84 -21.97
N SER A 119 41.23 10.76 -22.39
CA SER A 119 42.05 11.59 -21.49
C SER A 119 41.31 12.78 -20.86
N TRP A 120 40.05 13.00 -21.22
CA TRP A 120 39.23 14.10 -20.73
C TRP A 120 38.59 13.87 -19.35
N PHE A 121 38.65 12.66 -18.78
CA PHE A 121 38.01 12.38 -17.49
C PHE A 121 38.94 11.75 -16.45
N ASN A 122 38.58 11.98 -15.17
CA ASN A 122 39.25 11.44 -13.99
C ASN A 122 38.20 10.88 -13.03
N VAL A 123 37.77 9.63 -13.23
CA VAL A 123 36.64 9.04 -12.50
C VAL A 123 36.84 7.57 -12.20
N LYS A 124 36.07 7.07 -11.22
CA LYS A 124 35.92 5.63 -10.97
C LYS A 124 34.76 5.11 -11.77
N ILE A 125 35.03 4.22 -12.72
CA ILE A 125 34.01 3.54 -13.51
C ILE A 125 33.79 2.12 -13.00
N TYR A 126 32.59 1.58 -13.23
CA TYR A 126 32.25 0.21 -12.89
C TYR A 126 31.79 -0.55 -14.13
N ALA A 127 32.24 -1.79 -14.28
CA ALA A 127 31.78 -2.69 -15.33
C ALA A 127 31.22 -3.96 -14.71
N GLY A 128 30.03 -4.38 -15.15
CA GLY A 128 29.28 -5.49 -14.58
C GLY A 128 29.10 -6.66 -15.53
N SER A 129 29.04 -7.88 -14.98
CA SER A 129 28.62 -9.09 -15.68
C SER A 129 27.91 -10.09 -14.76
N GLY A 130 27.21 -11.05 -15.36
CA GLY A 130 26.42 -12.04 -14.63
C GLY A 130 25.01 -11.53 -14.29
N ARG A 131 24.45 -12.01 -13.17
CA ARG A 131 23.09 -11.63 -12.75
C ARG A 131 23.10 -10.25 -12.08
N ILE A 132 22.03 -9.49 -12.28
CA ILE A 132 21.77 -8.27 -11.49
C ILE A 132 21.34 -8.73 -10.09
N VAL A 133 22.09 -8.35 -9.06
CA VAL A 133 21.79 -8.69 -7.66
C VAL A 133 20.93 -7.63 -6.98
N GLN A 134 21.01 -6.38 -7.45
CA GLN A 134 20.26 -5.24 -6.93
C GLN A 134 20.00 -4.23 -8.06
N LEU A 135 18.82 -3.63 -8.06
CA LEU A 135 18.41 -2.62 -9.03
C LEU A 135 17.87 -1.42 -8.25
N ASP A 136 18.66 -0.35 -8.21
CA ASP A 136 18.30 0.91 -7.60
C ASP A 136 18.10 1.96 -8.69
N GLY A 137 17.16 2.88 -8.49
CA GLY A 137 17.01 4.08 -9.30
C GLY A 137 16.74 3.85 -10.80
N ASP A 138 16.96 4.92 -11.56
CA ASP A 138 16.64 5.04 -12.98
C ASP A 138 17.88 5.27 -13.88
N GLY A 139 19.08 5.25 -13.28
CA GLY A 139 20.38 5.39 -13.96
C GLY A 139 21.19 4.09 -14.06
N PHE A 140 22.48 4.17 -13.73
CA PHE A 140 23.44 3.05 -13.75
C PHE A 140 23.58 2.34 -12.40
N GLU A 141 22.63 2.53 -11.48
CA GLU A 141 22.80 2.15 -10.08
C GLU A 141 22.58 0.65 -9.80
N ARG A 142 22.24 -0.13 -10.84
CA ARG A 142 22.20 -1.60 -10.76
C ARG A 142 23.56 -2.19 -10.38
N LYS A 143 23.53 -3.22 -9.54
CA LYS A 143 24.71 -3.97 -9.10
C LYS A 143 24.70 -5.36 -9.71
N TYR A 144 25.82 -5.75 -10.31
CA TYR A 144 26.01 -7.07 -10.89
C TYR A 144 26.69 -8.02 -9.92
N GLU A 145 26.48 -9.33 -10.08
CA GLU A 145 27.16 -10.39 -9.33
C GLU A 145 28.68 -10.25 -9.42
N ASN A 146 29.20 -9.94 -10.61
CA ASN A 146 30.61 -9.62 -10.80
C ASN A 146 30.72 -8.17 -11.26
N GLU A 147 31.44 -7.35 -10.50
CA GLU A 147 31.76 -5.96 -10.87
C GLU A 147 33.27 -5.75 -10.84
N MET A 148 33.77 -5.03 -11.83
CA MET A 148 35.14 -4.50 -11.87
C MET A 148 35.08 -2.98 -11.72
N MET A 149 35.92 -2.43 -10.84
CA MET A 149 36.09 -0.99 -10.68
C MET A 149 37.45 -0.57 -11.23
N TYR A 150 37.45 0.45 -12.08
CA TYR A 150 38.66 1.06 -12.61
C TYR A 150 38.72 2.52 -12.17
N ASP A 151 39.80 2.88 -11.49
CA ASP A 151 40.12 4.29 -11.18
C ASP A 151 40.94 4.85 -12.34
N ILE A 152 40.39 5.84 -13.02
CA ILE A 152 40.97 6.37 -14.26
C ILE A 152 41.42 7.81 -14.01
N CYS A 153 42.66 8.11 -14.42
CA CYS A 153 43.22 9.45 -14.44
C CYS A 153 43.72 9.76 -15.85
N LYS A 154 43.08 10.71 -16.53
CA LYS A 154 43.40 11.12 -17.91
C LYS A 154 43.53 9.93 -18.86
N GLY A 155 42.56 9.01 -18.80
CA GLY A 155 42.51 7.83 -19.68
C GLY A 155 43.47 6.70 -19.27
N ILE A 156 44.22 6.85 -18.19
CA ILE A 156 45.12 5.82 -17.63
C ILE A 156 44.45 5.17 -16.43
N VAL A 157 44.41 3.84 -16.41
CA VAL A 157 43.97 3.05 -15.25
C VAL A 157 45.06 3.08 -14.20
N ILE A 158 44.78 3.73 -13.07
CA ILE A 158 45.73 3.84 -11.95
C ILE A 158 45.43 2.86 -10.83
N ASN A 159 44.23 2.28 -10.79
CA ASN A 159 43.84 1.23 -9.84
C ASN A 159 42.72 0.36 -10.42
N GLU A 160 42.68 -0.90 -10.00
CA GLU A 160 41.70 -1.89 -10.41
C GLU A 160 41.26 -2.72 -9.20
N GLN A 161 39.95 -2.96 -9.07
CA GLN A 161 39.39 -3.81 -8.03
C GLN A 161 38.29 -4.71 -8.58
N HIS A 162 38.28 -5.94 -8.09
CA HIS A 162 37.31 -6.98 -8.48
C HIS A 162 36.37 -7.26 -7.32
N TYR A 163 35.07 -7.25 -7.61
CA TYR A 163 34.02 -7.46 -6.64
C TYR A 163 33.14 -8.61 -7.05
N ARG A 164 32.86 -9.48 -6.06
CA ARG A 164 31.81 -10.48 -6.16
C ARG A 164 30.68 -10.11 -5.22
N ASN A 165 29.61 -9.56 -5.79
CA ASN A 165 28.44 -9.10 -5.07
C ASN A 165 27.42 -10.22 -4.93
N TYR A 166 26.69 -10.24 -3.82
CA TYR A 166 25.59 -11.17 -3.63
C TYR A 166 24.57 -10.65 -2.63
N VAL A 167 23.35 -11.17 -2.72
CA VAL A 167 22.29 -10.94 -1.73
C VAL A 167 21.90 -12.27 -1.11
N LYS A 168 22.15 -12.41 0.20
CA LYS A 168 21.61 -13.50 1.00
C LYS A 168 20.22 -13.11 1.47
N LYS A 169 19.20 -13.79 0.97
CA LYS A 169 17.81 -13.57 1.40
C LYS A 169 17.60 -13.98 2.85
N ALA A 170 16.85 -13.16 3.58
CA ALA A 170 16.38 -13.49 4.92
C ALA A 170 15.31 -14.59 4.87
N SER A 171 15.12 -15.28 6.00
CA SER A 171 14.00 -16.22 6.20
C SER A 171 12.66 -15.50 6.08
N LEU A 172 12.60 -14.23 6.50
CA LEU A 172 11.42 -13.37 6.34
C LEU A 172 11.52 -12.55 5.05
N ALA A 173 10.88 -13.04 3.99
CA ALA A 173 10.99 -12.44 2.65
C ALA A 173 10.33 -11.05 2.49
N LYS A 174 9.37 -10.69 3.36
CA LYS A 174 8.59 -9.45 3.20
C LYS A 174 8.99 -8.42 4.26
N ARG A 175 9.38 -7.22 3.82
CA ARG A 175 9.65 -6.06 4.69
C ARG A 175 8.50 -5.78 5.67
N GLN A 176 7.26 -5.91 5.22
CA GLN A 176 6.08 -5.74 6.09
C GLN A 176 6.07 -6.71 7.28
N SER A 177 6.55 -7.95 7.11
CA SER A 177 6.61 -8.92 8.20
C SER A 177 7.61 -8.48 9.27
N VAL A 178 8.76 -7.95 8.86
CA VAL A 178 9.77 -7.37 9.76
C VAL A 178 9.19 -6.17 10.52
N GLU A 179 8.56 -5.23 9.82
CA GLU A 179 7.90 -4.07 10.43
C GLU A 179 6.83 -4.49 11.44
N ASN A 180 6.03 -5.50 11.09
CA ASN A 180 4.97 -6.02 11.96
C ASN A 180 5.54 -6.65 13.23
N ILE A 181 6.62 -7.45 13.13
CA ILE A 181 7.27 -8.04 14.31
C ILE A 181 7.71 -6.93 15.26
N VAL A 182 8.43 -5.92 14.77
CA VAL A 182 8.90 -4.82 15.62
C VAL A 182 7.70 -4.05 16.23
N LYS A 183 6.73 -3.67 15.40
CA LYS A 183 5.56 -2.89 15.83
C LYS A 183 4.68 -3.59 16.87
N PHE A 184 4.37 -4.88 16.71
CA PHE A 184 3.46 -5.59 17.63
C PHE A 184 4.14 -6.16 18.86
N ASN A 185 5.47 -6.20 18.88
CA ASN A 185 6.21 -6.62 20.06
C ASN A 185 6.64 -5.43 20.93
N PHE A 186 6.67 -4.19 20.41
CA PHE A 186 7.07 -3.01 21.19
C PHE A 186 6.07 -2.72 22.32
N ASN A 187 6.55 -2.81 23.56
CA ASN A 187 5.76 -2.64 24.77
C ASN A 187 5.83 -1.21 25.29
N GLY A 188 5.02 -0.32 24.72
CA GLY A 188 4.95 1.07 25.19
C GLY A 188 4.20 1.24 26.51
N ASP A 189 3.50 0.23 27.02
CA ASP A 189 2.95 0.25 28.39
C ASP A 189 4.04 0.21 29.47
N LEU A 190 5.31 -0.01 29.10
CA LEU A 190 6.47 0.23 29.99
C LEU A 190 6.72 1.72 30.25
N PHE A 191 6.13 2.61 29.43
CA PHE A 191 6.40 4.05 29.38
C PHE A 191 5.08 4.83 29.47
N PRO A 192 4.56 5.08 30.68
CA PRO A 192 3.27 5.75 30.89
C PRO A 192 3.14 7.11 30.18
N GLU A 193 4.24 7.83 30.00
CA GLU A 193 4.34 9.10 29.28
C GLU A 193 4.06 9.00 27.78
N LEU A 194 3.94 7.79 27.23
CA LEU A 194 3.58 7.51 25.84
C LEU A 194 2.10 7.12 25.67
N ALA A 195 1.31 7.06 26.75
CA ALA A 195 -0.05 6.51 26.73
C ALA A 195 -0.98 7.15 25.69
N ASP A 196 -0.78 8.41 25.32
CA ASP A 196 -1.57 9.15 24.34
C ASP A 196 -0.74 9.63 23.14
N LYS A 197 0.52 9.20 23.04
CA LYS A 197 1.45 9.66 22.01
C LYS A 197 1.61 8.65 20.89
N ARG A 198 2.03 9.17 19.73
CA ARG A 198 2.55 8.37 18.62
C ARG A 198 4.08 8.35 18.65
N VAL A 199 4.68 7.19 18.43
CA VAL A 199 6.11 6.97 18.39
C VAL A 199 6.49 6.22 17.11
N THR A 200 7.31 6.86 16.29
CA THR A 200 7.93 6.26 15.11
C THR A 200 9.45 6.25 15.31
N ALA A 201 10.12 5.17 14.92
CA ALA A 201 11.57 5.09 14.88
C ALA A 201 12.05 4.88 13.45
N ASP A 202 13.07 5.64 13.04
CA ASP A 202 13.84 5.44 11.82
C ASP A 202 15.19 4.84 12.20
N LEU A 203 15.41 3.59 11.78
CA LEU A 203 16.52 2.74 12.19
C LEU A 203 17.44 2.50 11.00
N ILE A 204 18.74 2.54 11.26
CA ILE A 204 19.75 2.01 10.36
C ILE A 204 20.33 0.74 11.00
N ILE A 205 20.21 -0.39 10.33
CA ILE A 205 20.63 -1.70 10.85
C ILE A 205 21.79 -2.20 10.01
N GLN A 206 22.87 -2.59 10.68
CA GLN A 206 24.02 -3.21 10.06
C GLN A 206 24.03 -4.70 10.43
N PRO A 207 23.66 -5.60 9.51
CA PRO A 207 23.80 -7.02 9.74
C PRO A 207 25.25 -7.47 9.52
N ASN A 208 25.64 -8.58 10.13
CA ASN A 208 26.84 -9.31 9.77
C ASN A 208 26.59 -10.25 8.59
N ILE A 209 27.64 -10.96 8.15
CA ILE A 209 27.60 -11.87 7.01
C ILE A 209 26.55 -13.00 7.13
N ASN A 210 26.17 -13.34 8.37
CA ASN A 210 25.20 -14.38 8.65
C ASN A 210 23.75 -13.86 8.70
N GLY A 211 23.54 -12.54 8.62
CA GLY A 211 22.23 -11.91 8.76
C GLY A 211 21.86 -11.62 10.21
N GLN A 212 22.77 -11.77 11.17
CA GLN A 212 22.54 -11.36 12.55
C GLN A 212 22.89 -9.88 12.71
N ILE A 213 22.24 -9.18 13.65
CA ILE A 213 22.52 -7.78 13.90
C ILE A 213 23.94 -7.65 14.46
N ASP A 214 24.78 -6.91 13.76
CA ASP A 214 26.09 -6.48 14.27
C ASP A 214 25.92 -5.18 15.04
N ARG A 215 25.23 -4.21 14.42
CA ARG A 215 25.02 -2.90 15.00
C ARG A 215 23.67 -2.30 14.61
N ILE A 216 23.08 -1.53 15.52
CA ILE A 216 22.00 -0.60 15.22
C ILE A 216 22.61 0.80 15.24
N ASN A 217 22.64 1.45 14.08
CA ASN A 217 23.19 2.78 13.83
C ASN A 217 22.12 3.84 14.07
N THR A 218 22.42 5.09 13.68
CA THR A 218 21.60 6.30 13.84
C THR A 218 20.11 6.03 13.93
N ILE A 219 19.51 6.47 15.04
CA ILE A 219 18.08 6.39 15.26
C ILE A 219 17.56 7.80 15.44
N THR A 220 16.65 8.17 14.55
CA THR A 220 15.83 9.38 14.76
C THR A 220 14.43 8.94 15.13
N TRP A 221 13.88 9.64 16.12
CA TRP A 221 12.56 9.37 16.63
C TRP A 221 11.61 10.48 16.20
N GLU A 222 10.38 10.08 15.92
CA GLU A 222 9.22 10.96 15.92
C GLU A 222 8.42 10.64 17.18
N ILE A 223 8.26 11.61 18.08
CA ILE A 223 7.39 11.46 19.25
C ILE A 223 6.33 12.55 19.18
N ASN A 224 5.07 12.16 19.17
CA ASN A 224 3.93 13.07 19.07
C ASN A 224 4.03 14.06 17.88
N ARG A 225 4.49 13.57 16.73
CA ARG A 225 4.70 14.35 15.49
C ARG A 225 5.86 15.33 15.50
N GLU A 226 6.71 15.30 16.53
CA GLU A 226 7.97 16.03 16.56
C GLU A 226 9.11 15.12 16.10
N TRP A 227 9.77 15.48 15.00
CA TRP A 227 10.83 14.71 14.36
C TRP A 227 12.22 15.15 14.79
N GLY A 228 13.21 14.24 14.62
CA GLY A 228 14.63 14.53 14.84
C GLY A 228 15.07 14.35 16.28
N ILE A 229 14.27 13.68 17.11
CA ILE A 229 14.62 13.37 18.50
C ILE A 229 15.71 12.30 18.48
N SER A 230 16.84 12.58 19.15
CA SER A 230 17.92 11.62 19.36
C SER A 230 17.90 11.14 20.81
N LEU A 231 17.84 9.82 21.01
CA LEU A 231 17.85 9.20 22.33
C LEU A 231 19.22 8.55 22.58
N ALA A 232 19.69 8.62 23.83
CA ALA A 232 20.93 7.97 24.23
C ALA A 232 20.85 6.43 24.01
N PRO A 233 21.95 5.74 23.69
CA PRO A 233 21.93 4.29 23.43
C PRO A 233 21.36 3.43 24.57
N ASP A 234 21.49 3.89 25.82
CA ASP A 234 20.99 3.21 27.03
C ASP A 234 19.57 3.63 27.44
N HIS A 235 18.93 4.52 26.66
CA HIS A 235 17.57 4.98 26.89
C HIS A 235 16.58 3.79 26.94
N PRO A 236 15.58 3.78 27.84
CA PRO A 236 14.65 2.66 27.97
C PRO A 236 13.94 2.27 26.66
N TYR A 237 13.54 3.25 25.85
CA TYR A 237 12.92 2.98 24.54
C TYR A 237 13.85 2.26 23.57
N MET A 238 15.16 2.58 23.62
CA MET A 238 16.18 1.92 22.81
C MET A 238 16.35 0.46 23.20
N LYS A 239 16.36 0.18 24.50
CA LYS A 239 16.45 -1.19 25.04
C LYS A 239 15.25 -2.03 24.62
N GLU A 240 14.04 -1.48 24.73
CA GLU A 240 12.82 -2.16 24.31
C GLU A 240 12.78 -2.36 22.79
N LEU A 241 13.16 -1.33 22.01
CA LEU A 241 13.25 -1.46 20.56
C LEU A 241 14.25 -2.54 20.15
N LYS A 242 15.45 -2.54 20.74
CA LYS A 242 16.46 -3.57 20.47
C LYS A 242 15.91 -4.97 20.76
N ARG A 243 15.22 -5.17 21.89
CA ARG A 243 14.57 -6.44 22.21
C ARG A 243 13.60 -6.87 21.11
N CYS A 244 12.81 -5.96 20.54
CA CYS A 244 11.88 -6.27 19.45
C CYS A 244 12.60 -6.61 18.14
N VAL A 245 13.68 -5.89 17.82
CA VAL A 245 14.48 -6.11 16.62
C VAL A 245 15.25 -7.44 16.72
N ASP A 246 15.70 -7.83 17.92
CA ASP A 246 16.37 -9.11 18.20
C ASP A 246 15.44 -10.33 18.04
N LEU A 247 14.11 -10.13 17.93
CA LEU A 247 13.17 -11.23 17.63
C LEU A 247 13.23 -11.67 16.16
N ILE A 248 13.82 -10.85 15.29
CA ILE A 248 13.93 -11.16 13.87
C ILE A 248 15.03 -12.20 13.68
N PRO A 249 14.72 -13.38 13.10
CA PRO A 249 15.66 -14.50 13.08
C PRO A 249 16.93 -14.21 12.27
N ASP A 250 16.78 -13.52 11.15
CA ASP A 250 17.85 -13.09 10.27
C ASP A 250 17.39 -11.93 9.38
N TRP A 251 18.36 -11.11 8.99
CA TRP A 251 18.23 -9.97 8.10
C TRP A 251 18.78 -10.30 6.72
N GLU A 252 18.23 -9.65 5.70
CA GLU A 252 18.74 -9.76 4.34
C GLU A 252 20.13 -9.12 4.30
N VAL A 253 21.10 -9.80 3.71
CA VAL A 253 22.48 -9.29 3.62
C VAL A 253 22.79 -9.02 2.17
N ALA A 254 22.92 -7.75 1.81
CA ALA A 254 23.48 -7.32 0.53
C ALA A 254 24.98 -7.05 0.72
N PHE A 255 25.83 -7.91 0.16
CA PHE A 255 27.27 -7.71 0.12
C PHE A 255 27.64 -7.11 -1.23
N ILE A 256 27.86 -5.80 -1.24
CA ILE A 256 28.08 -5.00 -2.45
C ILE A 256 29.43 -4.29 -2.33
N ARG A 257 30.28 -4.45 -3.35
CA ARG A 257 31.58 -3.79 -3.49
C ARG A 257 32.47 -3.92 -2.24
N GLY A 258 32.51 -5.14 -1.70
CA GLY A 258 33.33 -5.48 -0.52
C GLY A 258 32.76 -5.03 0.82
N LYS A 259 31.52 -4.53 0.86
CA LYS A 259 30.85 -4.03 2.07
C LYS A 259 29.47 -4.63 2.22
N ILE A 260 29.03 -4.78 3.47
CA ILE A 260 27.63 -5.10 3.77
C ILE A 260 26.87 -3.77 3.77
N GLU A 261 25.81 -3.67 2.96
CA GLU A 261 24.94 -2.50 2.94
C GLU A 261 24.09 -2.41 4.21
N GLU A 262 23.81 -1.17 4.63
CA GLU A 262 22.95 -0.90 5.76
C GLU A 262 21.47 -0.99 5.36
N ILE A 263 20.64 -1.46 6.29
CA ILE A 263 19.19 -1.57 6.10
C ILE A 263 18.51 -0.42 6.81
N ARG A 264 17.79 0.42 6.08
CA ARG A 264 16.94 1.45 6.68
C ARG A 264 15.53 0.94 6.93
N LEU A 265 15.04 1.07 8.16
CA LEU A 265 13.71 0.65 8.60
C LEU A 265 13.01 1.78 9.35
N VAL A 266 11.89 2.28 8.79
CA VAL A 266 11.01 3.23 9.48
C VAL A 266 9.78 2.49 9.97
N VAL A 267 9.52 2.51 11.28
CA VAL A 267 8.43 1.76 11.89
C VAL A 267 7.68 2.60 12.92
N CYS A 268 6.34 2.63 12.80
CA CYS A 268 5.47 3.19 13.82
C CYS A 268 5.36 2.16 14.96
N LEU A 269 6.12 2.38 16.03
CA LEU A 269 6.23 1.49 17.19
C LEU A 269 5.02 1.56 18.10
N TRP A 270 4.47 2.76 18.26
CA TRP A 270 3.39 3.00 19.20
C TRP A 270 2.46 4.10 18.70
N ASP A 271 1.16 3.86 18.83
CA ASP A 271 0.13 4.85 18.50
C ASP A 271 -0.92 4.76 19.60
N LYS A 272 -0.66 5.47 20.70
CA LYS A 272 -1.38 5.49 21.99
C LYS A 272 -1.66 4.11 22.61
N LYS A 273 -2.11 4.13 23.86
CA LYS A 273 -2.59 2.95 24.59
C LYS A 273 -3.88 2.45 23.98
N GLY A 274 -3.99 1.14 23.82
CA GLY A 274 -5.15 0.49 23.21
C GLY A 274 -4.79 -0.81 22.49
N CYS A 275 -5.80 -1.45 21.91
CA CYS A 275 -5.65 -2.71 21.19
C CYS A 275 -4.76 -2.57 19.93
N ARG A 276 -3.86 -3.53 19.68
CA ARG A 276 -2.72 -3.36 18.76
C ARG A 276 -2.80 -4.13 17.43
N SER A 277 -3.84 -4.90 17.14
CA SER A 277 -3.89 -5.78 15.96
C SER A 277 -4.04 -5.04 14.61
N LEU A 278 -3.31 -5.50 13.58
CA LEU A 278 -3.56 -5.16 12.15
C LEU A 278 -4.72 -5.92 11.53
N ALA A 279 -5.05 -7.10 12.08
CA ALA A 279 -6.11 -7.91 11.53
C ALA A 279 -7.38 -7.07 11.57
N GLN A 280 -8.03 -6.91 10.41
CA GLN A 280 -9.37 -6.37 10.43
C GLN A 280 -10.16 -7.26 11.39
N PRO A 281 -10.81 -6.70 12.42
CA PRO A 281 -11.62 -7.48 13.34
C PRO A 281 -12.70 -8.32 12.64
N ALA A 282 -12.92 -8.09 11.33
CA ALA A 282 -13.75 -8.81 10.39
C ALA A 282 -13.37 -10.29 10.20
N ASP A 283 -12.09 -10.61 9.98
CA ASP A 283 -11.70 -11.92 9.41
C ASP A 283 -11.69 -13.04 10.46
N ASN A 284 -11.23 -12.73 11.67
CA ASN A 284 -11.19 -13.67 12.80
C ASN A 284 -11.43 -12.88 14.09
N PRO A 285 -12.69 -12.55 14.45
CA PRO A 285 -12.99 -11.84 15.69
C PRO A 285 -12.78 -12.74 16.91
N ASP A 286 -12.59 -12.12 18.07
CA ASP A 286 -12.83 -12.83 19.33
C ASP A 286 -14.34 -13.09 19.49
N SER A 287 -14.72 -13.95 20.43
CA SER A 287 -16.12 -14.14 20.80
C SER A 287 -16.38 -13.57 22.18
N ILE A 288 -17.57 -13.03 22.42
CA ILE A 288 -18.00 -12.60 23.75
C ILE A 288 -19.40 -13.12 24.04
N TYR A 289 -19.61 -13.61 25.27
CA TYR A 289 -20.92 -13.93 25.80
C TYR A 289 -21.47 -12.73 26.57
N ILE A 290 -22.70 -12.31 26.23
CA ILE A 290 -23.46 -11.28 26.95
C ILE A 290 -24.86 -11.86 27.14
N ASP A 291 -25.35 -11.95 28.38
CA ASP A 291 -26.63 -12.58 28.71
C ASP A 291 -26.80 -13.97 28.06
N GLN A 292 -25.77 -14.81 28.16
CA GLN A 292 -25.68 -16.16 27.57
C GLN A 292 -25.72 -16.23 26.03
N LYS A 293 -25.83 -15.09 25.34
CA LYS A 293 -25.78 -15.01 23.88
C LYS A 293 -24.36 -14.73 23.41
N ARG A 294 -23.95 -15.41 22.33
CA ARG A 294 -22.63 -15.26 21.73
C ARG A 294 -22.63 -14.19 20.65
N TYR A 295 -21.67 -13.27 20.73
CA TYR A 295 -21.42 -12.21 19.76
C TYR A 295 -19.98 -12.29 19.24
N ALA A 296 -19.76 -11.83 18.01
CA ALA A 296 -18.43 -11.57 17.49
C ALA A 296 -17.91 -10.24 18.08
N LEU A 297 -16.77 -10.30 18.76
CA LEU A 297 -16.11 -9.16 19.37
C LEU A 297 -15.13 -8.54 18.37
N ARG A 298 -15.45 -7.31 17.92
CA ARG A 298 -14.66 -6.54 16.95
C ARG A 298 -13.58 -5.70 17.64
N GLY A 299 -12.85 -6.32 18.57
CA GLY A 299 -11.76 -5.75 19.34
C GLY A 299 -10.93 -6.85 19.99
N PHE A 300 -9.77 -6.52 20.54
CA PHE A 300 -8.82 -7.50 21.09
C PHE A 300 -8.39 -7.10 22.51
N PRO A 301 -9.26 -7.28 23.53
CA PRO A 301 -9.02 -6.76 24.87
C PRO A 301 -7.74 -7.30 25.54
N LEU A 302 -7.31 -8.51 25.20
CA LEU A 302 -6.04 -9.08 25.68
C LEU A 302 -4.82 -8.25 25.25
N GLN A 303 -4.89 -7.57 24.09
CA GLN A 303 -3.81 -6.74 23.56
C GLN A 303 -3.83 -5.31 24.10
N TYR A 304 -4.81 -4.96 24.93
CA TYR A 304 -4.93 -3.60 25.47
C TYR A 304 -3.78 -3.25 26.41
N ASP A 305 -3.31 -4.24 27.18
CA ASP A 305 -2.11 -4.14 27.99
C ASP A 305 -0.99 -4.96 27.33
N THR A 306 0.04 -4.28 26.83
CA THR A 306 1.13 -4.93 26.10
C THR A 306 2.06 -5.73 27.01
N GLN A 307 2.07 -5.51 28.33
CA GLN A 307 2.82 -6.34 29.27
C GLN A 307 2.16 -7.71 29.46
N ILE A 308 0.82 -7.73 29.55
CA ILE A 308 0.05 -8.99 29.58
C ILE A 308 0.21 -9.71 28.24
N TYR A 309 0.01 -9.00 27.13
CA TYR A 309 0.13 -9.58 25.79
C TYR A 309 1.54 -10.15 25.54
N ALA A 310 2.60 -9.50 26.04
CA ALA A 310 3.97 -9.97 25.91
C ALA A 310 4.21 -11.38 26.47
N ARG A 311 3.42 -11.81 27.46
CA ARG A 311 3.51 -13.17 28.03
C ARG A 311 2.97 -14.24 27.07
N LEU A 312 2.10 -13.88 26.13
CA LEU A 312 1.58 -14.78 25.10
C LEU A 312 2.53 -14.91 23.90
N LEU A 313 3.32 -13.88 23.60
CA LEU A 313 4.18 -13.81 22.41
C LEU A 313 5.12 -15.02 22.22
N PRO A 314 5.77 -15.60 23.25
CA PRO A 314 6.62 -16.78 23.10
C PRO A 314 5.92 -18.02 22.55
N PHE A 315 4.58 -18.07 22.64
CA PHE A 315 3.77 -19.19 22.15
C PHE A 315 3.19 -18.94 20.75
N LEU A 316 3.41 -17.75 20.18
CA LEU A 316 2.93 -17.36 18.87
C LEU A 316 4.05 -17.48 17.82
N PRO A 317 3.72 -17.76 16.55
CA PRO A 317 4.68 -17.65 15.47
C PRO A 317 5.27 -16.24 15.37
N VAL A 318 6.58 -16.16 15.10
CA VAL A 318 7.29 -14.91 14.87
C VAL A 318 7.01 -14.38 13.45
N ASN A 319 5.78 -13.91 13.23
CA ASN A 319 5.34 -13.36 11.94
C ASN A 319 4.57 -12.04 12.07
N GLY A 320 4.43 -11.51 13.30
CA GLY A 320 3.69 -10.28 13.57
C GLY A 320 2.17 -10.40 13.41
N LEU A 321 1.64 -11.62 13.25
CA LEU A 321 0.20 -11.87 13.20
C LEU A 321 -0.33 -12.29 14.57
N ARG A 322 -1.65 -12.12 14.76
CA ARG A 322 -2.34 -12.46 16.01
C ARG A 322 -2.26 -13.95 16.33
N ASN A 323 -2.56 -14.84 15.37
CA ASN A 323 -2.46 -16.30 15.50
C ASN A 323 -3.27 -16.95 16.67
N TYR A 324 -4.21 -16.23 17.27
CA TYR A 324 -5.13 -16.75 18.28
C TYR A 324 -6.51 -16.12 18.15
N THR A 325 -7.52 -16.76 18.75
CA THR A 325 -8.81 -16.14 19.11
C THR A 325 -9.04 -16.30 20.61
N ALA A 326 -9.82 -15.41 21.21
CA ALA A 326 -10.20 -15.52 22.62
C ALA A 326 -11.73 -15.54 22.78
N ILE A 327 -12.18 -16.17 23.85
CA ILE A 327 -13.56 -16.18 24.29
C ILE A 327 -13.66 -15.36 25.57
N TRP A 328 -14.54 -14.37 25.54
CA TRP A 328 -14.81 -13.44 26.62
C TRP A 328 -16.23 -13.62 27.15
N GLU A 329 -16.50 -13.07 28.32
CA GLU A 329 -17.82 -13.01 28.92
C GLU A 329 -17.99 -11.69 29.66
N LEU A 330 -19.13 -11.03 29.43
CA LEU A 330 -19.55 -9.87 30.19
C LEU A 330 -20.67 -10.33 31.13
N ALA A 331 -20.33 -10.52 32.40
CA ALA A 331 -21.23 -10.99 33.44
C ALA A 331 -21.15 -10.06 34.66
N ASP A 332 -22.28 -9.75 35.28
CA ASP A 332 -22.34 -8.87 36.46
C ASP A 332 -21.59 -7.53 36.29
N LYS A 333 -21.71 -6.94 35.10
CA LYS A 333 -21.02 -5.71 34.69
C LYS A 333 -19.49 -5.82 34.68
N ARG A 334 -18.92 -7.01 34.68
CA ARG A 334 -17.47 -7.26 34.63
C ARG A 334 -17.11 -8.09 33.40
N LEU A 335 -15.98 -7.74 32.78
CA LEU A 335 -15.43 -8.45 31.64
C LEU A 335 -14.49 -9.55 32.12
N PHE A 336 -14.65 -10.74 31.55
CA PHE A 336 -13.85 -11.90 31.87
C PHE A 336 -13.29 -12.56 30.60
N LEU A 337 -12.06 -13.04 30.67
CA LEU A 337 -11.43 -13.90 29.68
C LEU A 337 -11.67 -15.37 30.07
N LYS A 338 -12.41 -16.12 29.25
CA LYS A 338 -12.71 -17.54 29.49
C LYS A 338 -11.67 -18.47 28.89
N SER A 339 -11.22 -18.19 27.67
CA SER A 339 -10.24 -19.04 27.00
C SER A 339 -9.50 -18.30 25.90
N ILE A 340 -8.33 -18.83 25.55
CA ILE A 340 -7.56 -18.46 24.36
C ILE A 340 -7.39 -19.74 23.54
N GLN A 341 -7.56 -19.64 22.23
CA GLN A 341 -7.31 -20.72 21.27
C GLN A 341 -6.22 -20.27 20.30
N LEU A 342 -5.09 -20.96 20.27
CA LEU A 342 -4.09 -20.74 19.22
C LEU A 342 -4.57 -21.41 17.93
N TRP A 343 -4.37 -20.78 16.77
CA TRP A 343 -4.88 -21.31 15.50
C TRP A 343 -4.22 -22.62 15.04
N LYS A 344 -3.03 -22.93 15.57
CA LYS A 344 -2.29 -24.15 15.24
C LYS A 344 -2.52 -25.30 16.23
N THR A 345 -3.25 -25.06 17.31
CA THR A 345 -3.53 -26.09 18.32
C THR A 345 -5.01 -26.42 18.33
N SER A 346 -5.35 -27.66 18.66
CA SER A 346 -6.71 -28.09 18.94
C SER A 346 -7.15 -27.72 20.35
N ASP A 347 -6.20 -27.78 21.30
CA ASP A 347 -6.50 -27.62 22.71
C ASP A 347 -6.47 -26.14 23.12
N PRO A 348 -7.30 -25.74 24.10
CA PRO A 348 -7.26 -24.39 24.67
C PRO A 348 -5.89 -24.07 25.26
N PHE A 349 -5.44 -22.84 25.06
CA PHE A 349 -4.20 -22.33 25.62
C PHE A 349 -4.31 -22.23 27.16
N PRO A 350 -3.32 -22.73 27.92
CA PRO A 350 -3.35 -22.68 29.37
C PRO A 350 -3.19 -21.23 29.88
N LEU A 351 -4.28 -20.64 30.39
CA LEU A 351 -4.28 -19.25 30.87
C LEU A 351 -3.22 -18.98 31.95
N LYS A 352 -2.84 -19.99 32.75
CA LYS A 352 -1.76 -19.91 33.74
C LYS A 352 -0.40 -19.48 33.19
N SER A 353 -0.17 -19.66 31.88
CA SER A 353 1.04 -19.20 31.21
C SER A 353 1.11 -17.68 31.06
N ILE A 354 -0.03 -16.99 31.12
CA ILE A 354 -0.12 -15.51 31.10
C ILE A 354 -0.44 -14.97 32.51
N PHE A 355 -1.32 -15.67 33.23
CA PHE A 355 -1.88 -15.28 34.52
C PHE A 355 -1.54 -16.35 35.56
N PRO A 356 -0.40 -16.26 36.27
CA PRO A 356 0.06 -17.31 37.20
C PRO A 356 -0.98 -17.73 38.27
N GLU A 357 -1.89 -16.83 38.62
CA GLU A 357 -3.00 -17.02 39.55
C GLU A 357 -4.19 -17.81 38.97
N ALA A 358 -4.20 -18.06 37.65
CA ALA A 358 -5.30 -18.72 36.96
C ALA A 358 -5.51 -20.16 37.45
N ARG A 359 -6.76 -20.48 37.78
CA ARG A 359 -7.19 -21.85 38.11
C ARG A 359 -7.84 -22.52 36.91
N PRO A 360 -7.70 -23.85 36.73
CA PRO A 360 -8.32 -24.56 35.62
C PRO A 360 -9.84 -24.34 35.57
N GLY A 361 -10.33 -23.85 34.43
CA GLY A 361 -11.77 -23.64 34.19
C GLY A 361 -12.35 -22.35 34.77
N GLU A 362 -11.61 -21.63 35.62
CA GLU A 362 -12.03 -20.32 36.12
C GLU A 362 -11.66 -19.21 35.12
N PRO A 363 -12.59 -18.30 34.80
CA PRO A 363 -12.30 -17.19 33.91
C PRO A 363 -11.49 -16.10 34.63
N ILE A 364 -10.71 -15.33 33.88
CA ILE A 364 -9.86 -14.25 34.43
C ILE A 364 -10.57 -12.91 34.27
N GLU A 365 -10.75 -12.17 35.37
CA GLU A 365 -11.31 -10.83 35.32
C GLU A 365 -10.34 -9.88 34.59
N ALA A 366 -10.87 -9.18 33.58
CA ALA A 366 -10.10 -8.33 32.68
C ALA A 366 -9.86 -6.92 33.25
N THR A 367 -9.33 -6.84 34.46
CA THR A 367 -9.12 -5.58 35.21
C THR A 367 -8.16 -4.62 34.51
N TRP A 368 -7.36 -5.10 33.54
CA TRP A 368 -6.46 -4.29 32.73
C TRP A 368 -7.16 -3.51 31.60
N TYR A 369 -8.42 -3.82 31.27
CA TYR A 369 -9.08 -3.29 30.08
C TYR A 369 -9.90 -2.02 30.34
N SER A 370 -9.56 -0.93 29.65
CA SER A 370 -10.28 0.35 29.69
C SER A 370 -10.54 0.88 28.28
N GLY A 371 -11.74 0.63 27.73
CA GLY A 371 -12.05 0.99 26.35
C GLY A 371 -13.44 0.60 25.88
N GLU A 372 -13.63 0.68 24.56
CA GLU A 372 -14.90 0.34 23.89
C GLU A 372 -14.85 -1.05 23.25
N LEU A 373 -15.85 -1.87 23.55
CA LEU A 373 -16.10 -3.14 22.89
C LEU A 373 -17.24 -2.97 21.88
N PHE A 374 -16.98 -3.42 20.66
CA PHE A 374 -17.98 -3.48 19.60
C PHE A 374 -18.35 -4.94 19.34
N CYS A 375 -19.54 -5.35 19.79
CA CYS A 375 -20.03 -6.72 19.71
C CYS A 375 -21.08 -6.81 18.60
N THR A 376 -21.00 -7.84 17.75
CA THR A 376 -21.78 -7.93 16.52
C THR A 376 -22.36 -9.33 16.33
N GLN A 377 -23.54 -9.43 15.72
CA GLN A 377 -24.15 -10.71 15.33
C GLN A 377 -24.88 -10.56 14.00
N GLY A 378 -24.81 -11.59 13.17
CA GLY A 378 -25.34 -11.63 11.81
C GLY A 378 -24.34 -11.20 10.73
N ASN A 379 -24.76 -11.31 9.48
CA ASN A 379 -23.95 -10.95 8.32
C ASN A 379 -23.89 -9.43 8.11
N ASP A 380 -22.82 -8.93 7.51
CA ASP A 380 -22.68 -7.50 7.16
C ASP A 380 -23.85 -7.03 6.27
N LEU A 381 -24.50 -5.93 6.66
CA LEU A 381 -25.64 -5.34 5.94
C LEU A 381 -25.24 -4.27 4.90
N THR A 382 -23.94 -4.01 4.76
CA THR A 382 -23.39 -2.92 3.95
C THR A 382 -23.52 -3.15 2.45
N TYR A 383 -23.65 -2.04 1.70
CA TYR A 383 -23.58 -2.01 0.24
C TYR A 383 -22.73 -0.83 -0.20
N GLY A 384 -21.85 -1.04 -1.19
CA GLY A 384 -20.93 -0.02 -1.67
C GLY A 384 -19.83 0.34 -0.66
N SER A 385 -19.37 1.59 -0.68
CA SER A 385 -18.21 2.09 0.07
C SER A 385 -18.51 2.54 1.52
N ASN A 386 -19.58 2.04 2.13
CA ASN A 386 -20.00 2.45 3.47
C ASN A 386 -19.27 1.67 4.58
N LYS A 387 -19.19 2.24 5.80
CA LYS A 387 -18.68 1.52 6.98
C LYS A 387 -19.63 0.38 7.37
N ALA A 388 -19.06 -0.81 7.60
CA ALA A 388 -19.73 -2.03 8.04
C ALA A 388 -20.73 -1.80 9.20
N TYR A 389 -21.88 -2.48 9.13
CA TYR A 389 -22.85 -2.54 10.23
C TYR A 389 -23.62 -3.86 10.18
N TYR A 390 -24.09 -4.32 11.34
CA TYR A 390 -24.59 -5.69 11.52
C TYR A 390 -26.01 -5.72 12.09
N PRO A 391 -26.80 -6.78 11.86
CA PRO A 391 -28.18 -6.89 12.35
C PRO A 391 -28.33 -6.60 13.83
N THR A 392 -27.41 -7.14 14.64
CA THR A 392 -27.33 -6.78 16.06
C THR A 392 -25.95 -6.22 16.35
N GLU A 393 -25.93 -5.04 16.98
CA GLU A 393 -24.72 -4.35 17.43
C GLU A 393 -24.87 -3.99 18.92
N ILE A 394 -23.86 -4.26 19.73
CA ILE A 394 -23.79 -3.83 21.13
C ILE A 394 -22.46 -3.09 21.32
N PHE A 395 -22.55 -1.85 21.79
CA PHE A 395 -21.41 -1.02 22.17
C PHE A 395 -21.33 -1.00 23.68
N CYS A 396 -20.20 -1.46 24.23
CA CYS A 396 -19.94 -1.43 25.66
C CYS A 396 -18.74 -0.54 25.94
N THR A 397 -18.85 0.39 26.89
CA THR A 397 -17.71 1.14 27.41
C THR A 397 -17.32 0.56 28.76
N LEU A 398 -16.03 0.26 28.94
CA LEU A 398 -15.49 -0.31 30.16
C LEU A 398 -14.37 0.56 30.73
N LYS A 399 -14.29 0.55 32.06
CA LYS A 399 -13.17 1.10 32.83
C LYS A 399 -12.69 0.02 33.80
N ASP A 400 -11.44 -0.38 33.68
CA ASP A 400 -10.76 -1.37 34.51
C ASP A 400 -11.56 -2.68 34.59
N GLY A 401 -12.05 -3.13 33.43
CA GLY A 401 -12.89 -4.33 33.30
C GLY A 401 -14.36 -4.15 33.71
N VAL A 402 -14.75 -2.99 34.25
CA VAL A 402 -16.12 -2.70 34.71
C VAL A 402 -16.91 -1.96 33.64
N LEU A 403 -18.10 -2.47 33.30
CA LEU A 403 -19.04 -1.86 32.37
C LEU A 403 -19.59 -0.54 32.93
N THR A 404 -19.33 0.56 32.23
CA THR A 404 -19.81 1.90 32.59
C THR A 404 -20.98 2.36 31.71
N SER A 405 -21.05 1.88 30.47
CA SER A 405 -22.12 2.20 29.52
C SER A 405 -22.36 1.04 28.55
N GLN A 406 -23.60 0.86 28.12
CA GLN A 406 -23.99 -0.12 27.11
C GLN A 406 -25.12 0.42 26.24
N THR A 407 -24.96 0.31 24.92
CA THR A 407 -25.98 0.66 23.94
C THR A 407 -26.14 -0.47 22.93
N ALA A 408 -27.37 -0.93 22.71
CA ALA A 408 -27.69 -1.99 21.77
C ALA A 408 -28.54 -1.47 20.60
N TYR A 409 -28.29 -1.98 19.40
CA TYR A 409 -29.02 -1.65 18.18
C TYR A 409 -29.50 -2.91 17.46
N GLN A 410 -30.72 -2.82 16.93
CA GLN A 410 -31.29 -3.78 15.99
C GLN A 410 -31.38 -3.10 14.62
N ASN A 411 -30.39 -3.37 13.79
CA ASN A 411 -30.29 -2.85 12.45
C ASN A 411 -30.95 -3.80 11.47
N PHE A 412 -31.49 -3.28 10.38
CA PHE A 412 -31.97 -4.11 9.30
C PHE A 412 -31.85 -3.39 7.97
N ARG A 413 -31.88 -4.20 6.92
CA ARG A 413 -31.97 -3.72 5.56
C ARG A 413 -33.06 -4.46 4.83
N LYS A 414 -33.96 -3.71 4.21
CA LYS A 414 -34.99 -4.22 3.31
C LYS A 414 -34.71 -3.65 1.93
N SER A 415 -34.31 -4.49 0.99
CA SER A 415 -34.11 -4.04 -0.40
C SER A 415 -35.43 -4.03 -1.15
N MET A 416 -35.60 -3.10 -2.08
CA MET A 416 -36.66 -3.17 -3.08
C MET A 416 -36.49 -4.45 -3.90
N THR A 417 -37.57 -5.22 -4.04
CA THR A 417 -37.57 -6.44 -4.86
C THR A 417 -37.50 -6.08 -6.34
N GLN A 418 -36.90 -6.94 -7.18
CA GLN A 418 -36.87 -6.74 -8.63
C GLN A 418 -38.28 -6.54 -9.24
N GLN A 419 -39.28 -7.28 -8.74
CA GLN A 419 -40.67 -7.15 -9.17
C GLN A 419 -41.21 -5.73 -8.92
N ASN A 420 -41.11 -5.25 -7.68
CA ASN A 420 -41.50 -3.87 -7.31
C ASN A 420 -40.75 -2.82 -8.15
N TYR A 421 -39.45 -2.98 -8.39
CA TYR A 421 -38.70 -2.09 -9.27
C TYR A 421 -39.27 -2.08 -10.70
N ASN A 422 -39.58 -3.25 -11.26
CA ASN A 422 -40.15 -3.39 -12.59
C ASN A 422 -41.58 -2.85 -12.68
N ASP A 423 -42.37 -2.97 -11.61
CA ASP A 423 -43.71 -2.37 -11.50
C ASP A 423 -43.61 -0.85 -11.50
N CYS A 424 -42.71 -0.28 -10.69
CA CYS A 424 -42.42 1.17 -10.68
C CYS A 424 -42.00 1.67 -12.07
N LEU A 425 -41.08 0.95 -12.72
CA LEU A 425 -40.59 1.29 -14.05
C LEU A 425 -41.74 1.28 -15.08
N ARG A 426 -42.58 0.24 -15.09
CA ARG A 426 -43.74 0.16 -16.00
C ARG A 426 -44.74 1.27 -15.74
N SER A 427 -45.02 1.60 -14.48
CA SER A 427 -45.93 2.70 -14.15
C SER A 427 -45.35 4.06 -14.58
N LEU A 428 -44.05 4.29 -14.42
CA LEU A 428 -43.39 5.49 -14.95
C LEU A 428 -43.41 5.54 -16.48
N GLN A 429 -43.26 4.39 -17.15
CA GLN A 429 -43.35 4.26 -18.62
C GLN A 429 -44.74 4.55 -19.16
N SER A 430 -45.79 4.33 -18.36
CA SER A 430 -47.17 4.62 -18.73
C SER A 430 -47.52 6.11 -18.75
N ILE A 431 -46.67 6.97 -18.16
CA ILE A 431 -46.84 8.43 -18.23
C ILE A 431 -46.69 8.85 -19.70
N ASN A 432 -47.58 9.72 -20.19
CA ASN A 432 -47.47 10.23 -21.55
C ASN A 432 -46.33 11.25 -21.66
N TRP A 433 -45.12 10.77 -21.95
CA TRP A 433 -43.91 11.57 -22.14
C TRP A 433 -43.91 12.39 -23.44
N ASN A 434 -44.90 12.24 -24.32
CA ASN A 434 -44.98 12.96 -25.60
C ASN A 434 -45.82 14.24 -25.54
N LEU A 435 -46.32 14.63 -24.37
CA LEU A 435 -47.14 15.84 -24.22
C LEU A 435 -46.35 17.14 -24.48
N LYS A 436 -45.01 17.08 -24.52
CA LYS A 436 -44.15 18.19 -24.93
C LYS A 436 -43.17 17.76 -26.03
N PRO A 437 -42.94 18.60 -27.06
CA PRO A 437 -41.95 18.32 -28.10
C PRO A 437 -40.52 18.09 -27.58
N GLU A 438 -40.19 18.67 -26.42
CA GLU A 438 -38.84 18.64 -25.81
C GLU A 438 -38.38 17.26 -25.35
N PHE A 439 -39.29 16.28 -25.28
CA PHE A 439 -39.01 14.88 -24.90
C PHE A 439 -39.00 13.90 -26.07
N VAL A 440 -39.56 14.29 -27.23
CA VAL A 440 -39.58 13.45 -28.43
C VAL A 440 -38.14 13.20 -28.89
N GLY A 441 -37.77 11.94 -29.10
CA GLY A 441 -36.41 11.63 -29.55
C GLY A 441 -35.35 11.67 -28.45
N LYS A 442 -35.72 11.78 -27.15
CA LYS A 442 -34.78 11.87 -26.02
C LYS A 442 -34.84 10.64 -25.12
N ASN A 443 -33.70 10.36 -24.48
CA ASN A 443 -33.61 9.44 -23.35
C ASN A 443 -34.04 10.12 -22.06
N ILE A 444 -34.90 9.46 -21.29
CA ILE A 444 -35.47 9.99 -20.05
C ILE A 444 -35.12 9.08 -18.89
N GLN A 445 -34.47 9.65 -17.88
CA GLN A 445 -34.15 8.99 -16.62
C GLN A 445 -34.82 9.74 -15.46
N VAL A 446 -35.59 9.03 -14.66
CA VAL A 446 -36.22 9.55 -13.44
C VAL A 446 -35.38 9.11 -12.25
N SER A 447 -34.75 10.06 -11.58
CA SER A 447 -33.96 9.83 -10.37
C SER A 447 -34.74 10.28 -9.13
N CYS A 448 -34.76 9.44 -8.10
CA CYS A 448 -35.49 9.65 -6.87
C CYS A 448 -34.53 9.65 -5.69
N ASP A 449 -34.47 10.76 -4.95
CA ASP A 449 -33.85 10.82 -3.63
C ASP A 449 -34.97 10.69 -2.58
N VAL A 450 -34.94 9.61 -1.80
CA VAL A 450 -36.04 9.22 -0.91
C VAL A 450 -35.55 9.15 0.52
N ALA A 451 -36.28 9.79 1.44
CA ALA A 451 -36.18 9.52 2.87
C ALA A 451 -37.36 8.62 3.27
N PRO A 452 -37.18 7.29 3.30
CA PRO A 452 -38.25 6.38 3.70
C PRO A 452 -38.38 6.33 5.23
N ASN A 453 -39.54 5.92 5.71
CA ASN A 453 -39.69 5.42 7.07
C ASN A 453 -39.34 3.93 7.15
N GLN A 454 -39.45 3.35 8.37
CA GLN A 454 -39.02 1.97 8.64
C GLN A 454 -39.77 0.90 7.82
N ILE A 455 -41.01 1.16 7.40
CA ILE A 455 -41.80 0.20 6.59
C ILE A 455 -41.53 0.33 5.08
N GLY A 456 -40.86 1.40 4.65
CA GLY A 456 -40.51 1.67 3.26
C GLY A 456 -41.38 2.71 2.56
N LYS A 457 -42.28 3.40 3.28
CA LYS A 457 -43.05 4.51 2.70
C LYS A 457 -42.21 5.78 2.71
N ALA A 458 -42.28 6.59 1.65
CA ALA A 458 -41.53 7.84 1.57
C ALA A 458 -42.15 8.91 2.49
N ASP A 459 -41.39 9.36 3.50
CA ASP A 459 -41.73 10.56 4.27
C ASP A 459 -41.32 11.83 3.49
N LYS A 460 -40.25 11.72 2.69
CA LYS A 460 -39.83 12.74 1.73
C LYS A 460 -39.38 12.09 0.42
N LEU A 461 -39.87 12.62 -0.70
CA LEU A 461 -39.52 12.18 -2.05
C LEU A 461 -39.14 13.38 -2.92
N THR A 462 -37.88 13.43 -3.35
CA THR A 462 -37.38 14.41 -4.32
C THR A 462 -37.16 13.70 -5.65
N ILE A 463 -37.76 14.24 -6.71
CA ILE A 463 -37.70 13.65 -8.06
C ILE A 463 -36.93 14.60 -8.97
N LYS A 464 -36.04 14.03 -9.77
CA LYS A 464 -35.30 14.73 -10.83
C LYS A 464 -35.51 13.98 -12.13
N ILE A 465 -35.86 14.70 -13.19
CA ILE A 465 -36.01 14.12 -14.53
C ILE A 465 -34.81 14.57 -15.35
N ASN A 466 -33.93 13.64 -15.68
CA ASN A 466 -32.78 13.87 -16.53
C ASN A 466 -33.16 13.53 -17.97
N VAL A 467 -32.99 14.50 -18.85
CA VAL A 467 -33.27 14.34 -20.28
C VAL A 467 -31.96 14.46 -21.03
N SER A 468 -31.72 13.50 -21.93
CA SER A 468 -30.53 13.50 -22.79
C SER A 468 -30.83 13.06 -24.21
N GLY A 469 -30.18 13.68 -25.19
CA GLY A 469 -30.27 13.25 -26.58
C GLY A 469 -29.62 11.90 -26.88
N SER A 470 -29.92 11.35 -28.05
CA SER A 470 -29.29 10.15 -28.63
C SER A 470 -28.65 10.45 -29.98
N GLY A 471 -27.57 9.75 -30.33
CA GLY A 471 -26.86 9.98 -31.60
C GLY A 471 -26.13 11.33 -31.65
N GLU A 472 -26.42 12.16 -32.66
CA GLU A 472 -25.81 13.49 -32.84
C GLU A 472 -26.40 14.57 -31.92
N ASP A 473 -27.54 14.30 -31.28
CA ASP A 473 -28.19 15.22 -30.37
C ASP A 473 -27.48 15.31 -29.01
N LYS A 474 -26.87 16.47 -28.74
CA LYS A 474 -26.10 16.74 -27.51
C LYS A 474 -26.93 17.33 -26.37
N THR A 475 -28.26 17.38 -26.50
CA THR A 475 -29.15 17.92 -25.48
C THR A 475 -28.91 17.24 -24.13
N LYS A 476 -28.76 18.02 -23.06
CA LYS A 476 -28.74 17.52 -21.68
C LYS A 476 -29.25 18.57 -20.71
N TYR A 477 -30.34 18.27 -20.02
CA TYR A 477 -30.88 19.13 -18.97
C TYR A 477 -31.59 18.30 -17.89
N THR A 478 -31.87 18.93 -16.75
CA THR A 478 -32.53 18.30 -15.61
C THR A 478 -33.71 19.16 -15.17
N ILE A 479 -34.88 18.54 -15.04
CA ILE A 479 -36.06 19.17 -14.46
C ILE A 479 -36.11 18.82 -12.98
N THR A 480 -36.23 19.85 -12.13
CA THR A 480 -36.27 19.71 -10.66
C THR A 480 -37.42 20.47 -10.00
N ASP A 481 -38.12 21.34 -10.75
CA ASP A 481 -39.23 22.14 -10.25
C ASP A 481 -40.39 21.23 -9.78
N PRO A 482 -40.74 21.22 -8.49
CA PRO A 482 -41.83 20.41 -7.94
C PRO A 482 -43.18 20.67 -8.62
N GLU A 483 -43.38 21.88 -9.16
CA GLU A 483 -44.64 22.28 -9.80
C GLU A 483 -44.75 21.80 -11.26
N ASN A 484 -43.66 21.30 -11.85
CA ASN A 484 -43.65 20.79 -13.21
C ASN A 484 -44.64 19.60 -13.37
N PRO A 485 -45.51 19.60 -14.40
CA PRO A 485 -46.52 18.56 -14.59
C PRO A 485 -45.97 17.12 -14.61
N TYR A 486 -44.77 16.91 -15.16
CA TYR A 486 -44.15 15.58 -15.21
C TYR A 486 -43.60 15.14 -13.86
N ILE A 487 -43.08 16.07 -13.06
CA ILE A 487 -42.69 15.77 -11.68
C ILE A 487 -43.92 15.42 -10.83
N LYS A 488 -45.04 16.15 -10.99
CA LYS A 488 -46.31 15.81 -10.34
C LYS A 488 -46.82 14.44 -10.76
N ALA A 489 -46.78 14.10 -12.05
CA ALA A 489 -47.16 12.79 -12.57
C ALA A 489 -46.28 11.67 -12.00
N CYS A 490 -44.95 11.83 -12.02
CA CYS A 490 -44.03 10.87 -11.42
C CYS A 490 -44.29 10.69 -9.92
N ARG A 491 -44.53 11.79 -9.19
CA ARG A 491 -44.81 11.75 -7.75
C ARG A 491 -46.07 10.93 -7.45
N LYS A 492 -47.16 11.15 -8.20
CA LYS A 492 -48.41 10.39 -8.05
C LYS A 492 -48.19 8.90 -8.34
N THR A 493 -47.44 8.59 -9.39
CA THR A 493 -47.10 7.20 -9.75
C THR A 493 -46.27 6.49 -8.69
N LEU A 494 -45.37 7.22 -8.02
CA LEU A 494 -44.41 6.67 -7.05
C LEU A 494 -44.92 6.71 -5.59
N GLU A 495 -46.07 7.31 -5.33
CA GLU A 495 -46.68 7.38 -3.99
C GLU A 495 -46.93 6.01 -3.32
N PRO A 496 -47.43 4.96 -4.01
CA PRO A 496 -47.66 3.65 -3.40
C PRO A 496 -46.40 2.79 -3.25
N VAL A 497 -45.23 3.27 -3.69
CA VAL A 497 -44.00 2.48 -3.76
C VAL A 497 -43.44 2.19 -2.37
N SER A 498 -43.15 0.93 -2.09
CA SER A 498 -42.33 0.52 -0.95
C SER A 498 -40.85 0.60 -1.33
N TRP A 499 -40.16 1.62 -0.84
CA TRP A 499 -38.75 1.87 -1.09
C TRP A 499 -37.84 0.93 -0.28
N SER A 500 -36.59 0.80 -0.74
CA SER A 500 -35.52 0.19 0.04
C SER A 500 -35.33 0.94 1.36
N VAL A 501 -35.18 0.21 2.47
CA VAL A 501 -34.95 0.77 3.81
C VAL A 501 -33.61 0.30 4.33
N GLN A 502 -32.80 1.24 4.80
CA GLN A 502 -31.60 0.97 5.57
C GLN A 502 -31.79 1.59 6.96
N TYR A 503 -32.01 0.74 7.97
CA TYR A 503 -32.13 1.18 9.36
C TYR A 503 -30.82 0.89 10.09
N LYS A 504 -30.11 1.96 10.44
CA LYS A 504 -28.77 1.92 11.03
C LYS A 504 -28.75 2.77 12.30
N ARG A 505 -28.49 2.12 13.44
CA ARG A 505 -28.24 2.74 14.75
C ARG A 505 -29.29 3.79 15.13
N GLY A 506 -30.57 3.43 15.00
CA GLY A 506 -31.67 4.32 15.33
C GLY A 506 -32.14 5.23 14.19
N GLN A 507 -31.41 5.27 13.06
CA GLN A 507 -31.70 6.19 11.95
C GLN A 507 -32.09 5.42 10.69
N VAL A 508 -33.11 5.91 9.98
CA VAL A 508 -33.40 5.46 8.61
C VAL A 508 -32.57 6.31 7.66
N LEU A 509 -31.73 5.67 6.84
CA LEU A 509 -30.89 6.36 5.88
C LEU A 509 -31.67 6.65 4.59
N PRO A 510 -31.41 7.80 3.93
CA PRO A 510 -31.95 8.06 2.61
C PRO A 510 -31.48 7.02 1.59
N THR A 511 -32.34 6.74 0.60
CA THR A 511 -32.01 5.88 -0.54
C THR A 511 -32.12 6.67 -1.84
N HIS A 512 -31.30 6.29 -2.82
CA HIS A 512 -31.34 6.83 -4.17
C HIS A 512 -31.67 5.72 -5.15
N GLU A 513 -32.65 5.95 -6.01
CA GLU A 513 -33.04 5.03 -7.07
C GLU A 513 -33.17 5.78 -8.39
N SER A 514 -32.83 5.14 -9.50
CA SER A 514 -32.92 5.75 -10.82
C SER A 514 -33.55 4.79 -11.82
N PHE A 515 -34.59 5.26 -12.52
CA PHE A 515 -35.37 4.50 -13.48
C PHE A 515 -35.13 5.05 -14.88
N PHE A 516 -34.72 4.20 -15.82
CA PHE A 516 -34.58 4.56 -17.23
C PHE A 516 -35.91 4.30 -17.94
N VAL A 517 -36.74 5.35 -18.02
CA VAL A 517 -38.13 5.24 -18.44
C VAL A 517 -38.23 5.12 -19.96
N TRP A 518 -37.39 5.84 -20.70
CA TRP A 518 -37.38 5.77 -22.15
C TRP A 518 -35.96 5.73 -22.69
N ASN A 519 -35.65 4.68 -23.44
CA ASN A 519 -34.40 4.50 -24.17
C ASN A 519 -34.74 4.31 -25.64
N ILE A 520 -34.33 5.25 -26.48
CA ILE A 520 -34.39 5.08 -27.93
C ILE A 520 -33.13 4.28 -28.28
N ARG A 521 -33.29 2.99 -28.53
CA ARG A 521 -32.25 2.24 -29.23
C ARG A 521 -32.17 2.70 -30.67
#